data_AF-A0A835A320-F1
#
_entry.id   AF-A0A835A320-F1
#
_cell.length_a   1.000
_cell.length_b   1.000
_cell.length_c   1.000
_cell.angle_alpha   90.00
_cell.angle_beta   90.00
_cell.angle_gamma   90.00
#
_symmetry.space_group_name_H-M   'P 1'
#
loop_
_entity.id
_entity.type
_entity.pdbx_description
1 polymer ?
#
loop_
_entity_poly.entity_id
_entity_poly.type
_entity_poly.pdbx_seq_one_letter_code
_entity_poly.pdbx_strand_id
1 'polypeptide(L)'
;MAVGLMLSFANLVKNIRKASMDCNTELFEHQISSLSYLEQNGFDVQFLRSTLTKMLQVKLTGSSYLREVHNLKAQIVGMTASSSQVDALLDEKDTAIAQLEQKLGRLRQESQKLEQKLGCLRQESQKIAKEKEHDEAVLSELQVSCSRCEQGYGDANREFNVLAELHQKRLT
;
A
#
# COMPACT_ATOMS: atom_id res chain seq x y z
N MET A 1 -10.73 57.97 -63.29
CA MET A 1 -10.67 56.70 -62.51
C MET A 1 -9.41 56.55 -61.67
N ALA A 2 -8.21 56.86 -62.17
CA ALA A 2 -6.94 56.64 -61.46
C ALA A 2 -6.82 57.31 -60.06
N VAL A 3 -7.30 58.55 -59.89
CA VAL A 3 -7.23 59.27 -58.60
C VAL A 3 -8.02 58.56 -57.49
N GLY A 4 -9.17 57.96 -57.84
CA GLY A 4 -9.98 57.20 -56.89
C GLY A 4 -9.28 55.93 -56.41
N LEU A 5 -8.59 55.22 -57.32
CA LEU A 5 -7.81 54.03 -56.98
C LEU A 5 -6.59 54.35 -56.11
N MET A 6 -5.92 55.48 -56.35
CA MET A 6 -4.82 55.95 -55.51
C MET A 6 -5.27 56.25 -54.07
N LEU A 7 -6.43 56.90 -53.89
CA LEU A 7 -6.99 57.15 -52.56
C LEU A 7 -7.34 55.84 -51.84
N SER A 8 -7.94 54.89 -52.55
CA SER A 8 -8.25 53.55 -52.03
C SER A 8 -6.98 52.79 -51.62
N PHE A 9 -5.92 52.84 -52.41
CA PHE A 9 -4.62 52.26 -52.07
C PHE A 9 -4.03 52.87 -50.80
N ALA A 10 -4.01 54.21 -50.68
CA ALA A 10 -3.49 54.90 -49.50
C ALA A 10 -4.26 54.52 -48.21
N ASN A 11 -5.59 54.41 -48.30
CA ASN A 11 -6.42 53.96 -47.18
C ASN A 11 -6.17 52.49 -46.84
N LEU A 12 -6.01 51.63 -47.85
CA LEU A 12 -5.73 50.21 -47.66
C LEU A 12 -4.38 49.98 -46.96
N VAL A 13 -3.32 50.67 -47.40
CA VAL A 13 -1.99 50.63 -46.76
C VAL A 13 -2.06 51.09 -45.30
N LYS A 14 -2.83 52.16 -45.01
CA LYS A 14 -3.04 52.65 -43.65
C LYS A 14 -3.75 51.60 -42.76
N ASN A 15 -4.72 50.88 -43.31
CA ASN A 15 -5.44 49.84 -42.60
C ASN A 15 -4.57 48.59 -42.37
N ILE A 16 -3.74 48.22 -43.35
CA ILE A 16 -2.77 47.12 -43.22
C ILE A 16 -1.75 47.42 -42.12
N ARG A 17 -1.24 48.65 -42.07
CA ARG A 17 -0.28 49.06 -41.02
C ARG A 17 -0.88 49.02 -39.61
N LYS A 18 -2.20 49.09 -39.49
CA LYS A 18 -2.92 48.99 -38.22
C LYS A 18 -3.38 47.55 -37.89
N ALA A 19 -3.23 46.61 -38.83
CA ALA A 19 -3.63 45.23 -38.60
C ALA A 19 -2.75 44.59 -37.53
N SER A 20 -3.38 43.97 -36.53
CA SER A 20 -2.72 43.25 -35.45
C SER A 20 -3.10 41.77 -35.46
N MET A 21 -2.42 40.96 -34.65
CA MET A 21 -2.77 39.57 -34.44
C MET A 21 -4.18 39.37 -33.88
N ASP A 22 -4.79 40.39 -33.28
CA ASP A 22 -6.13 40.32 -32.72
C ASP A 22 -7.23 40.65 -33.74
N CYS A 23 -6.89 41.27 -34.88
CA CYS A 23 -7.88 41.61 -35.92
C CYS A 23 -8.50 40.36 -36.55
N ASN A 24 -9.79 40.40 -36.88
CA ASN A 24 -10.50 39.27 -37.49
C ASN A 24 -9.81 38.74 -38.77
N THR A 25 -9.83 37.43 -38.96
CA THR A 25 -9.32 36.75 -40.17
C THR A 25 -9.95 37.31 -41.45
N GLU A 26 -11.24 37.60 -41.42
CA GLU A 26 -12.01 38.23 -42.51
C GLU A 26 -11.43 39.58 -42.96
N LEU A 27 -10.83 40.34 -42.03
CA LEU A 27 -10.20 41.63 -42.34
C LEU A 27 -8.93 41.44 -43.18
N PHE A 28 -8.15 40.39 -42.91
CA PHE A 28 -6.98 40.03 -43.72
C PHE A 28 -7.39 39.52 -45.10
N GLU A 29 -8.42 38.67 -45.19
CA GLU A 29 -8.94 38.15 -46.46
C GLU A 29 -9.51 39.27 -47.35
N HIS A 30 -10.26 40.20 -46.76
CA HIS A 30 -10.76 41.37 -47.45
C HIS A 30 -9.63 42.29 -47.95
N GLN A 31 -8.59 42.51 -47.15
CA GLN A 31 -7.42 43.30 -47.55
C GLN A 31 -6.63 42.64 -48.69
N ILE A 32 -6.42 41.33 -48.64
CA ILE A 32 -5.77 40.55 -49.71
C ILE A 32 -6.58 40.63 -51.02
N SER A 33 -7.91 40.53 -50.93
CA SER A 33 -8.81 40.67 -52.08
C SER A 33 -8.76 42.07 -52.69
N SER A 34 -8.75 43.10 -51.83
CA SER A 34 -8.63 44.50 -52.25
C SER A 34 -7.30 44.79 -52.94
N LEU A 35 -6.19 44.20 -52.47
CA LEU A 35 -4.90 44.32 -53.15
C LEU A 35 -4.87 43.59 -54.50
N SER A 36 -5.53 42.44 -54.60
CA SER A 36 -5.61 41.70 -55.86
C SER A 36 -6.40 42.47 -56.92
N TYR A 37 -7.44 43.21 -56.50
CA TYR A 37 -8.14 44.15 -57.38
C TYR A 37 -7.25 45.31 -57.84
N LEU A 38 -6.43 45.90 -56.96
CA LEU A 38 -5.50 46.97 -57.34
C LEU A 38 -4.39 46.48 -58.28
N GLU A 39 -3.89 45.26 -58.08
CA GLU A 39 -2.91 44.61 -58.96
C GLU A 39 -3.47 44.45 -60.39
N GLN A 40 -4.72 44.01 -60.53
CA GLN A 40 -5.41 43.90 -61.84
C GLN A 40 -5.55 45.25 -62.55
N ASN A 41 -5.51 46.36 -61.81
CA ASN A 41 -5.58 47.72 -62.33
C ASN A 41 -4.19 48.38 -62.50
N GLY A 42 -3.10 47.59 -62.46
CA GLY A 42 -1.74 48.04 -62.78
C GLY A 42 -0.91 48.55 -61.60
N PHE A 43 -1.37 48.39 -60.35
CA PHE A 43 -0.58 48.74 -59.17
C PHE A 43 0.39 47.61 -58.80
N ASP A 44 1.65 47.94 -58.51
CA ASP A 44 2.61 46.98 -57.93
C ASP A 44 2.36 46.83 -56.42
N VAL A 45 1.59 45.80 -56.05
CA VAL A 45 1.24 45.49 -54.65
C VAL A 45 1.60 44.07 -54.25
N GLN A 46 2.41 43.36 -55.05
CA GLN A 46 2.72 41.95 -54.84
C GLN A 46 3.41 41.70 -53.51
N PHE A 47 4.36 42.57 -53.14
CA PHE A 47 5.04 42.51 -51.85
C PHE A 47 4.05 42.64 -50.68
N LEU A 48 3.11 43.58 -50.77
CA LEU A 48 2.14 43.85 -49.72
C LEU A 48 1.15 42.69 -49.57
N ARG A 49 0.71 42.12 -50.70
CA ARG A 49 -0.15 40.93 -50.72
C ARG A 49 0.57 39.72 -50.11
N SER A 50 1.80 39.42 -50.55
CA SER A 50 2.59 38.31 -50.01
C SER A 50 2.80 38.45 -48.50
N THR A 51 3.08 39.66 -48.03
CA THR A 51 3.26 39.95 -46.60
C THR A 51 1.98 39.67 -45.81
N LEU A 52 0.81 40.17 -46.26
CA LEU A 52 -0.47 39.89 -45.61
C LEU A 52 -0.83 38.41 -45.61
N THR A 53 -0.59 37.69 -46.71
CA THR A 53 -0.84 36.25 -46.78
C THR A 53 0.02 35.50 -45.76
N LYS A 54 1.31 35.86 -45.61
CA LYS A 54 2.18 35.30 -44.57
C LYS A 54 1.69 35.64 -43.17
N MET A 55 1.26 36.87 -42.91
CA MET A 55 0.71 37.27 -41.61
C MET A 55 -0.56 36.47 -41.26
N LEU A 56 -1.45 36.28 -42.24
CA LEU A 56 -2.65 35.46 -42.09
C LEU A 56 -2.30 34.01 -41.77
N GLN A 57 -1.33 33.42 -42.50
CA GLN A 57 -0.86 32.07 -42.23
C GLN A 57 -0.28 31.93 -40.82
N VAL A 58 0.60 32.85 -40.40
CA VAL A 58 1.16 32.86 -39.04
C VAL A 58 0.06 32.96 -37.99
N LYS A 59 -0.96 33.79 -38.21
CA LYS A 59 -2.11 33.93 -37.30
C LYS A 59 -2.89 32.62 -37.17
N LEU A 60 -3.24 31.97 -38.29
CA LEU A 60 -3.98 30.71 -38.28
C LEU A 60 -3.20 29.60 -37.57
N THR A 61 -1.91 29.49 -37.86
CA THR A 61 -1.00 28.56 -37.19
C THR A 61 -0.90 28.87 -35.69
N GLY A 62 -0.79 30.14 -35.30
CA GLY A 62 -0.78 30.56 -33.90
C GLY A 62 -2.04 30.16 -33.15
N SER A 63 -3.22 30.33 -33.75
CA SER A 63 -4.49 29.87 -33.17
C SER A 63 -4.54 28.35 -32.97
N SER A 64 -3.94 27.58 -33.90
CA SER A 64 -3.83 26.13 -33.77
C SER A 64 -2.95 25.75 -32.57
N TYR A 65 -1.75 26.33 -32.47
CA TYR A 65 -0.86 26.07 -31.34
C TYR A 65 -1.46 26.50 -30.00
N LEU A 66 -2.17 27.62 -29.94
CA LEU A 66 -2.84 28.06 -28.72
C LEU A 66 -3.88 27.04 -28.26
N ARG A 67 -4.66 26.48 -29.19
CA ARG A 67 -5.62 25.39 -28.89
C ARG A 67 -4.90 24.16 -28.35
N GLU A 68 -3.79 23.77 -28.97
CA GLU A 68 -3.00 22.61 -28.54
C GLU A 68 -2.40 22.83 -27.14
N VAL A 69 -1.87 24.03 -26.86
CA VAL A 69 -1.38 24.40 -25.52
C VAL A 69 -2.50 24.29 -24.47
N HIS A 70 -3.70 24.79 -24.75
CA HIS A 70 -4.83 24.65 -23.84
C HIS A 70 -5.20 23.17 -23.61
N ASN A 71 -5.21 22.36 -24.66
CA ASN A 71 -5.49 20.93 -24.56
C ASN A 71 -4.43 20.19 -23.72
N LEU A 72 -3.15 20.43 -23.98
CA LEU A 72 -2.05 19.85 -23.22
C LEU A 72 -2.10 20.29 -21.75
N LYS A 73 -2.41 21.56 -21.48
CA LYS A 73 -2.54 22.07 -20.11
C LYS A 73 -3.67 21.39 -19.35
N ALA A 74 -4.81 21.14 -20.00
CA ALA A 74 -5.91 20.39 -19.42
C ALA A 74 -5.52 18.93 -19.12
N GLN A 75 -4.79 18.27 -20.03
CA GLN A 75 -4.28 16.92 -19.81
C GLN A 75 -3.28 16.84 -18.66
N ILE A 76 -2.36 17.80 -18.55
CA ILE A 76 -1.41 17.89 -17.43
C ILE A 76 -2.16 17.96 -16.10
N VAL A 77 -3.16 18.85 -15.98
CA VAL A 77 -3.97 18.95 -14.75
C VAL A 77 -4.67 17.63 -14.43
N GLY A 78 -5.25 16.97 -15.43
CA GLY A 78 -5.88 15.66 -15.25
C GLY A 78 -4.90 14.57 -14.78
N MET A 79 -3.73 14.48 -15.40
CA MET A 79 -2.69 13.52 -15.01
C MET A 79 -2.14 13.82 -13.61
N THR A 80 -1.93 15.08 -13.25
CA THR A 80 -1.47 15.47 -11.91
C THR A 80 -2.50 15.10 -10.84
N ALA A 81 -3.79 15.32 -11.10
CA ALA A 81 -4.85 14.92 -10.18
C ALA A 81 -4.91 13.39 -10.01
N SER A 82 -4.83 12.65 -11.12
CA SER A 82 -4.79 11.18 -11.09
C SER A 82 -3.55 10.66 -10.36
N SER A 83 -2.38 11.25 -10.55
CA SER A 83 -1.15 10.88 -9.84
C SER A 83 -1.31 11.08 -8.34
N SER A 84 -1.85 12.24 -7.93
CA SER A 84 -2.08 12.54 -6.51
C SER A 84 -3.04 11.55 -5.86
N GLN A 85 -4.03 11.05 -6.60
CA GLN A 85 -4.95 10.01 -6.12
C GLN A 85 -4.23 8.67 -5.93
N VAL A 86 -3.33 8.31 -6.85
CA VAL A 86 -2.52 7.09 -6.74
C VAL A 86 -1.58 7.19 -5.54
N ASP A 87 -0.94 8.33 -5.34
CA ASP A 87 -0.05 8.55 -4.18
C ASP A 87 -0.81 8.39 -2.87
N ALA A 88 -2.00 8.97 -2.74
CA ALA A 88 -2.84 8.81 -1.55
C ALA A 88 -3.27 7.35 -1.32
N LEU A 89 -3.54 6.58 -2.38
CA LEU A 89 -3.85 5.16 -2.28
C LEU A 89 -2.63 4.34 -1.84
N LEU A 90 -1.43 4.69 -2.30
CA LEU A 90 -0.19 4.03 -1.85
C LEU A 90 0.03 4.29 -0.36
N ASP A 91 -0.12 5.52 0.10
CA ASP A 91 0.00 5.88 1.53
C ASP A 91 -0.98 5.09 2.42
N GLU A 92 -2.21 4.89 1.94
CA GLU A 92 -3.21 4.07 2.63
C GLU A 92 -2.77 2.61 2.73
N LYS A 93 -2.21 2.05 1.64
CA LYS A 93 -1.72 0.66 1.63
C LYS A 93 -0.50 0.47 2.53
N ASP A 94 0.45 1.40 2.51
CA ASP A 94 1.62 1.35 3.39
C ASP A 94 1.21 1.42 4.86
N THR A 95 0.22 2.26 5.18
CA THR A 95 -0.35 2.31 6.54
C THR A 95 -0.99 0.97 6.93
N ALA A 96 -1.76 0.35 6.02
CA ALA A 96 -2.38 -0.95 6.28
C ALA A 96 -1.35 -2.07 6.46
N ILE A 97 -0.27 -2.05 5.66
CA ILE A 97 0.85 -3.00 5.79
C ILE A 97 1.51 -2.86 7.16
N ALA A 98 1.86 -1.63 7.57
CA ALA A 98 2.48 -1.39 8.87
C ALA A 98 1.61 -1.89 10.04
N GLN A 99 0.28 -1.71 9.97
CA GLN A 99 -0.65 -2.23 10.97
C GLN A 99 -0.67 -3.77 11.01
N LEU A 100 -0.63 -4.42 9.85
CA LEU A 100 -0.59 -5.88 9.76
C LEU A 100 0.72 -6.44 10.29
N GLU A 101 1.86 -5.83 9.95
CA GLU A 101 3.17 -6.21 10.47
C GLU A 101 3.22 -6.08 12.00
N GLN A 102 2.66 -5.00 12.55
CA GLN A 102 2.57 -4.81 13.99
C GLN A 102 1.71 -5.89 14.67
N LYS A 103 0.55 -6.25 14.08
CA LYS A 103 -0.31 -7.35 14.56
C LYS A 103 0.42 -8.69 14.52
N LEU A 104 1.11 -8.98 13.42
CA LEU A 104 1.91 -10.20 13.26
C LEU A 104 3.01 -10.28 14.33
N GLY A 105 3.69 -9.16 14.60
CA GLY A 105 4.71 -9.07 15.65
C GLY A 105 4.16 -9.44 17.04
N ARG A 106 2.97 -8.92 17.40
CA ARG A 106 2.31 -9.27 18.67
C ARG A 106 1.98 -10.76 18.77
N LEU A 107 1.41 -11.33 17.70
CA LEU A 107 1.07 -12.77 17.67
C LEU A 107 2.31 -13.66 17.82
N ARG A 108 3.44 -13.29 17.19
CA ARG A 108 4.70 -14.02 17.36
C ARG A 108 5.20 -14.00 18.80
N GLN A 109 5.14 -12.84 19.46
CA GLN A 109 5.52 -12.72 20.87
C GLN A 109 4.63 -13.56 21.78
N GLU A 110 3.32 -13.58 21.53
CA GLU A 110 2.37 -14.39 22.28
C GLU A 110 2.63 -15.90 22.09
N SER A 111 2.86 -16.33 20.84
CA SER A 111 3.23 -17.71 20.52
C SER A 111 4.48 -18.15 21.29
N GLN A 112 5.52 -17.31 21.31
CA GLN A 112 6.76 -17.61 22.03
C GLN A 112 6.54 -17.75 23.54
N LYS A 113 5.70 -16.89 24.15
CA LYS A 113 5.35 -16.99 25.57
C LYS A 113 4.60 -18.29 25.88
N LEU A 114 3.68 -18.69 25.00
CA LEU A 114 2.94 -19.94 25.14
C LEU A 114 3.85 -21.16 25.01
N GLU A 115 4.79 -21.16 24.06
CA GLU A 115 5.80 -22.22 23.91
C GLU A 115 6.68 -22.35 25.16
N GLN A 116 7.13 -21.23 25.73
CA GLN A 116 7.90 -21.23 26.98
C GLN A 116 7.08 -21.83 28.14
N LYS A 117 5.82 -21.40 28.29
CA LYS A 117 4.93 -21.90 29.34
C LYS A 117 4.66 -23.41 29.19
N LEU A 118 4.43 -23.87 27.95
CA LEU A 118 4.29 -25.30 27.64
C LEU A 118 5.55 -26.08 28.00
N GLY A 119 6.73 -25.51 27.75
CA GLY A 119 8.02 -26.08 28.17
C GLY A 119 8.10 -26.29 29.69
N CYS A 120 7.77 -25.26 30.48
CA CYS A 120 7.77 -25.35 31.94
C CYS A 120 6.79 -26.43 32.45
N LEU A 121 5.57 -26.45 31.93
CA LEU A 121 4.54 -27.42 32.33
C LEU A 121 4.95 -28.87 31.99
N ARG A 122 5.62 -29.09 30.86
CA ARG A 122 6.17 -30.41 30.51
C ARG A 122 7.24 -30.84 31.51
N GLN A 123 8.14 -29.94 31.89
CA GLN A 123 9.18 -30.25 32.86
C GLN A 123 8.60 -30.58 34.25
N GLU A 124 7.60 -29.83 34.68
CA GLU A 124 6.88 -30.07 35.93
C GLU A 124 6.17 -31.43 35.91
N SER A 125 5.45 -31.73 34.82
CA SER A 125 4.78 -33.03 34.64
C SER A 125 5.77 -34.21 34.72
N GLN A 126 6.97 -34.06 34.15
CA GLN A 126 8.02 -35.07 34.25
C GLN A 126 8.56 -35.25 35.67
N LYS A 127 8.68 -34.16 36.45
CA LYS A 127 9.09 -34.25 37.86
C LYS A 127 8.04 -35.01 38.67
N ILE A 128 6.77 -34.64 38.52
CA ILE A 128 5.65 -35.30 39.21
C ILE A 128 5.60 -36.79 38.85
N ALA A 129 5.81 -37.15 37.58
CA ALA A 129 5.82 -38.54 37.16
C ALA A 129 6.94 -39.36 37.83
N LYS A 130 8.15 -38.79 37.95
CA LYS A 130 9.28 -39.45 38.63
C LYS A 130 9.07 -39.58 40.14
N GLU A 131 8.52 -38.55 40.77
CA GLU A 131 8.17 -38.57 42.19
C GLU A 131 7.12 -39.64 42.48
N LYS A 132 6.07 -39.72 41.65
CA LYS A 132 5.05 -40.77 41.75
C LYS A 132 5.64 -42.18 41.61
N GLU A 133 6.54 -42.40 40.64
CA GLU A 133 7.21 -43.69 40.45
C GLU A 133 8.06 -44.06 41.68
N HIS A 134 8.77 -43.08 42.26
CA HIS A 134 9.53 -43.27 43.48
C HIS A 134 8.62 -43.64 44.67
N ASP A 135 7.54 -42.90 44.89
CA ASP A 135 6.58 -43.16 45.97
C ASP A 135 5.92 -44.54 45.82
N GLU A 136 5.56 -44.96 44.60
CA GLU A 136 5.01 -46.30 44.33
C GLU A 136 6.01 -47.41 44.68
N ALA A 137 7.31 -47.20 44.39
CA ALA A 137 8.36 -48.13 44.76
C ALA A 137 8.52 -48.23 46.30
N VAL A 138 8.53 -47.10 47.00
CA VAL A 138 8.60 -47.04 48.47
C VAL A 138 7.37 -47.72 49.11
N LEU A 139 6.17 -47.46 48.60
CA LEU A 139 4.95 -48.11 49.08
C LEU A 139 5.01 -49.64 48.91
N SER A 140 5.54 -50.12 47.79
CA SER A 140 5.71 -51.56 47.54
C SER A 140 6.69 -52.19 48.54
N GLU A 141 7.82 -51.53 48.84
CA GLU A 141 8.79 -52.00 49.83
C GLU A 141 8.21 -52.03 51.26
N LEU A 142 7.45 -51.00 51.63
CA LEU A 142 6.76 -50.95 52.91
C LEU A 142 5.71 -52.06 53.03
N GLN A 143 4.92 -52.34 51.98
CA GLN A 143 3.95 -53.43 51.98
C GLN A 143 4.60 -54.80 52.20
N VAL A 144 5.73 -55.05 51.54
CA VAL A 144 6.52 -56.27 51.74
C VAL A 144 7.03 -56.36 53.18
N SER A 145 7.54 -55.26 53.71
CA SER A 145 8.05 -55.19 55.10
C SER A 145 6.94 -55.43 56.13
N CYS A 146 5.77 -54.81 55.96
CA CYS A 146 4.59 -55.04 56.82
C CYS A 146 4.16 -56.50 56.78
N SER A 147 4.04 -57.10 55.59
CA SER A 147 3.68 -58.51 55.44
C SER A 147 4.67 -59.43 56.19
N ARG A 148 5.97 -59.12 56.12
CA ARG A 148 7.01 -59.85 56.85
C ARG A 148 6.86 -59.73 58.37
N CYS A 149 6.57 -58.54 58.87
CA CYS A 149 6.33 -58.29 60.30
C CYS A 149 5.06 -58.99 60.80
N GLU A 150 3.96 -58.93 60.04
CA GLU A 150 2.71 -59.61 60.36
C GLU A 150 2.90 -61.14 60.45
N GLN A 151 3.64 -61.72 59.50
CA GLN A 151 3.99 -63.13 59.54
C GLN A 151 4.84 -63.47 60.78
N GLY A 152 5.90 -62.70 61.03
CA GLY A 152 6.77 -62.91 62.21
C GLY A 152 6.02 -62.78 63.54
N TYR A 153 5.07 -61.84 63.64
CA TYR A 153 4.19 -61.71 64.80
C TYR A 153 3.27 -62.93 64.95
N GLY A 154 2.66 -63.39 63.84
CA GLY A 154 1.83 -64.59 63.83
C GLY A 154 2.60 -65.84 64.27
N ASP A 155 3.85 -65.99 63.85
CA ASP A 155 4.74 -67.08 64.25
C ASP A 155 5.11 -66.99 65.74
N ALA A 156 5.56 -65.83 66.23
CA ALA A 156 5.89 -65.62 67.63
C ALA A 156 4.68 -65.86 68.57
N ASN A 157 3.49 -65.42 68.16
CA ASN A 157 2.26 -65.65 68.92
C ASN A 157 1.91 -67.14 69.00
N ARG A 158 2.15 -67.91 67.92
CA ARG A 158 1.99 -69.37 67.92
C ARG A 158 2.97 -70.03 68.89
N GLU A 159 4.25 -69.66 68.85
CA GLU A 159 5.26 -70.18 69.78
C GLU A 159 4.93 -69.88 71.24
N PHE A 160 4.52 -68.63 71.53
CA PHE A 160 4.11 -68.22 72.88
C PHE A 160 2.96 -69.08 73.42
N ASN A 161 1.92 -69.30 72.61
CA ASN A 161 0.77 -70.12 73.01
C ASN A 161 1.18 -71.58 73.31
N VAL A 162 2.05 -72.18 72.49
CA VAL A 162 2.58 -73.53 72.73
C VAL A 162 3.35 -73.59 74.06
N LEU A 163 4.22 -72.61 74.34
CA LEU A 163 4.97 -72.55 75.60
C LEU A 163 4.07 -72.36 76.81
N ALA A 164 3.05 -71.49 76.70
CA ALA A 164 2.06 -71.27 77.75
C ALA A 164 1.28 -72.55 78.09
N GLU A 165 0.85 -73.31 77.08
CA GLU A 165 0.16 -74.60 77.27
C GLU A 165 1.06 -75.66 77.95
N LEU A 166 2.33 -75.75 77.54
CA LEU A 166 3.29 -76.66 78.16
C LEU A 166 3.54 -76.33 79.63
N HIS A 167 3.59 -75.04 79.97
CA HIS A 167 3.75 -74.59 81.34
C HIS A 167 2.52 -74.92 82.19
N GLN A 168 1.32 -74.73 81.65
CA GLN A 168 0.06 -75.06 82.33
C GLN A 168 -0.06 -76.56 82.63
N LYS A 169 0.37 -77.43 81.70
CA LYS A 169 0.41 -78.89 81.90
C LYS A 169 1.46 -79.37 82.91
N ARG A 170 2.45 -78.54 83.23
CA ARG A 170 3.53 -78.87 84.19
C ARG A 170 3.20 -78.44 85.63
N LEU A 171 2.16 -77.62 85.82
CA LEU A 171 1.67 -77.13 87.12
C LEU A 171 0.44 -77.90 87.66
N THR A 172 -0.05 -78.88 86.91
CA THR A 172 -1.07 -79.89 87.30
C THR A 172 -0.42 -81.25 87.45
#